data_AF-A0A1H6NV74-F1
#
_entry.id   AF-A0A1H6NV74-F1
#
_cell.length_a   1.000
_cell.length_b   1.000
_cell.length_c   1.000
_cell.angle_alpha   90.00
_cell.angle_beta   90.00
_cell.angle_gamma   90.00
#
_symmetry.space_group_name_H-M   'P 1'
#
loop_
_entity.id
_entity.type
_entity.pdbx_description
1 polymer ?
#
loop_
_entity_poly.entity_id
_entity_poly.type
_entity_poly.pdbx_seq_one_letter_code
_entity_poly.pdbx_strand_id
1 'polypeptide(L)'
;MKTPYSTTTPNPSFLLLGDSNAGPIGKAAQARGLSACGGPLGAGRDFNVDFLVARPGDVGFRDPEMDQRYRQALALAGVARLGELSIPLVSTLGMSVHFLASRPNWHCYQDDNGEFDAGFLQGALFESIIEEMSRHALAFHERVLAMGIRVLMVLPPQRVPEFSNAEVFMAAQEVLIRRFRELGVELVDVREAANGEDGWQDPRFCEIDDPLHGNLAFGELIVDALLDQLPQRHYA
;
A
#
# COMPACT_ATOMS: atom_id res chain seq x y z
N MET A 1 39.12 28.66 -9.89
CA MET A 1 37.96 28.70 -8.98
C MET A 1 36.81 28.03 -9.73
N LYS A 2 36.41 26.79 -9.38
CA LYS A 2 35.33 26.07 -10.05
C LYS A 2 34.02 26.42 -9.37
N THR A 3 33.10 27.03 -10.10
CA THR A 3 31.71 27.22 -9.69
C THR A 3 31.08 25.84 -9.47
N PRO A 4 30.51 25.52 -8.29
CA PRO A 4 29.75 24.30 -8.12
C PRO A 4 28.43 24.44 -8.89
N TYR A 5 28.18 23.49 -9.80
CA TYR A 5 26.93 23.38 -10.53
C TYR A 5 25.81 22.94 -9.60
N SER A 6 24.74 23.75 -9.61
CA SER A 6 23.34 23.46 -9.28
C SER A 6 23.04 22.41 -8.19
N THR A 7 22.70 22.89 -6.99
CA THR A 7 21.91 22.16 -5.99
C THR A 7 20.45 22.03 -6.46
N THR A 8 20.17 21.18 -7.44
CA THR A 8 18.80 20.71 -7.64
C THR A 8 18.53 19.63 -6.60
N THR A 9 17.92 20.02 -5.48
CA THR A 9 17.21 19.09 -4.61
C THR A 9 16.22 18.33 -5.50
N PRO A 10 16.23 16.98 -5.52
CA PRO A 10 15.23 16.25 -6.28
C PRO A 10 13.87 16.59 -5.69
N ASN A 11 13.05 17.39 -6.38
CA ASN A 11 11.67 17.61 -6.00
C ASN A 11 10.94 16.30 -6.27
N PRO A 12 10.61 15.48 -5.24
CA PRO A 12 9.99 14.20 -5.50
C PRO A 12 8.60 14.43 -6.11
N SER A 13 8.14 13.51 -6.95
CA SER A 13 6.79 13.54 -7.49
C SER A 13 5.78 13.03 -6.46
N PHE A 14 6.20 12.11 -5.59
CA PHE A 14 5.44 11.55 -4.48
C PHE A 14 6.36 10.95 -3.41
N LEU A 15 5.82 10.80 -2.20
CA LEU A 15 6.39 9.98 -1.14
C LEU A 15 5.80 8.57 -1.25
N LEU A 16 6.62 7.54 -1.20
CA LEU A 16 6.20 6.14 -1.23
C LEU A 16 6.45 5.49 0.13
N LEU A 17 5.40 5.06 0.82
CA LEU A 17 5.53 4.30 2.08
C LEU A 17 4.66 3.05 2.00
N GLY A 18 5.25 1.89 2.23
CA GLY A 18 4.53 0.64 2.03
C GLY A 18 5.15 -0.57 2.69
N ASP A 19 4.52 -1.71 2.45
CA ASP A 19 5.13 -3.02 2.61
C ASP A 19 6.10 -3.31 1.45
N SER A 20 6.54 -4.56 1.32
CA SER A 20 7.44 -5.00 0.27
C SER A 20 6.91 -4.81 -1.15
N ASN A 21 5.59 -4.64 -1.37
CA ASN A 21 5.03 -4.29 -2.69
C ASN A 21 5.38 -2.87 -3.15
N ALA A 22 5.85 -2.00 -2.24
CA ALA A 22 6.40 -0.70 -2.63
C ALA A 22 7.72 -0.84 -3.42
N GLY A 23 8.43 -1.96 -3.29
CA GLY A 23 9.72 -2.18 -3.96
C GLY A 23 9.64 -2.10 -5.50
N PRO A 24 8.81 -2.94 -6.14
CA PRO A 24 8.60 -2.88 -7.59
C PRO A 24 8.12 -1.51 -8.10
N ILE A 25 7.25 -0.83 -7.35
CA ILE A 25 6.75 0.52 -7.70
C ILE A 25 7.90 1.53 -7.72
N GLY A 26 8.75 1.54 -6.68
CA GLY A 26 9.90 2.42 -6.61
C GLY A 26 10.91 2.17 -7.74
N LYS A 27 11.16 0.90 -8.07
CA LYS A 27 12.03 0.52 -9.22
C LYS A 27 11.46 0.99 -10.55
N ALA A 28 10.17 0.80 -10.78
CA ALA A 28 9.49 1.25 -11.99
C ALA A 28 9.49 2.79 -12.11
N ALA A 29 9.23 3.50 -11.02
CA ALA A 29 9.25 4.96 -10.97
C ALA A 29 10.64 5.50 -11.35
N GLN A 30 11.69 4.90 -10.77
CA GLN A 30 13.08 5.25 -11.11
C GLN A 30 13.40 5.00 -12.59
N ALA A 31 12.95 3.86 -13.14
CA ALA A 31 13.16 3.54 -14.56
C ALA A 31 12.45 4.52 -15.51
N ARG A 32 11.33 5.10 -15.07
CA ARG A 32 10.57 6.15 -15.80
C ARG A 32 11.07 7.58 -15.52
N GLY A 33 12.17 7.74 -14.77
CA GLY A 33 12.72 9.05 -14.41
C GLY A 33 11.87 9.85 -13.41
N LEU A 34 10.92 9.20 -12.72
CA LEU A 34 10.17 9.82 -11.64
C LEU A 34 10.99 9.80 -10.35
N SER A 35 11.06 10.96 -9.70
CA SER A 35 11.70 11.09 -8.40
C SER A 35 10.72 10.64 -7.31
N ALA A 36 10.69 9.35 -6.97
CA ALA A 36 10.01 8.85 -5.78
C ALA A 36 10.98 8.86 -4.59
N CYS A 37 10.50 9.20 -3.40
CA CYS A 37 11.27 9.07 -2.16
C CYS A 37 10.58 8.06 -1.23
N GLY A 38 11.37 7.29 -0.46
CA GLY A 38 10.85 6.22 0.39
C GLY A 38 10.85 4.85 -0.29
N GLY A 39 9.95 3.97 0.14
CA GLY A 39 9.87 2.57 -0.28
C GLY A 39 9.27 1.67 0.80
N PRO A 40 9.64 0.38 0.81
CA PRO A 40 9.22 -0.55 1.85
C PRO A 40 9.72 -0.13 3.24
N LEU A 41 8.81 -0.04 4.19
CA LEU A 41 9.10 0.20 5.60
C LEU A 41 9.23 -1.11 6.39
N GLY A 42 8.45 -2.13 6.03
CA GLY A 42 8.43 -3.44 6.68
C GLY A 42 7.74 -4.51 5.83
N ALA A 43 7.50 -5.68 6.43
CA ALA A 43 6.68 -6.72 5.82
C ALA A 43 5.20 -6.43 6.04
N GLY A 44 4.34 -6.99 5.19
CA GLY A 44 2.89 -6.74 5.26
C GLY A 44 2.27 -7.01 6.64
N ARG A 45 2.71 -8.08 7.31
CA ARG A 45 2.26 -8.45 8.66
C ARG A 45 2.52 -7.39 9.72
N ASP A 46 3.55 -6.57 9.53
CA ASP A 46 3.95 -5.55 10.49
C ASP A 46 2.91 -4.41 10.57
N PHE A 47 2.03 -4.31 9.56
CA PHE A 47 0.95 -3.32 9.48
C PHE A 47 -0.41 -3.84 9.95
N ASN A 48 -0.48 -5.09 10.39
CA ASN A 48 -1.69 -5.72 10.99
C ASN A 48 -1.66 -5.70 12.52
N VAL A 49 -0.67 -5.04 13.12
CA VAL A 49 -0.49 -4.89 14.57
C VAL A 49 -0.38 -3.41 14.94
N ASP A 50 -0.29 -3.12 16.24
CA ASP A 50 -0.08 -1.74 16.70
C ASP A 50 1.33 -1.28 16.32
N PHE A 51 1.48 -0.68 15.13
CA PHE A 51 2.74 -0.15 14.63
C PHE A 51 2.87 1.37 14.81
N LEU A 52 1.75 2.07 14.99
CA LEU A 52 1.66 3.51 14.82
C LEU A 52 1.95 4.28 16.12
N VAL A 53 2.78 5.31 16.01
CA VAL A 53 3.01 6.30 17.07
C VAL A 53 2.49 7.66 16.59
N ALA A 54 1.41 8.13 17.19
CA ALA A 54 0.83 9.43 16.89
C ALA A 54 1.72 10.59 17.38
N ARG A 55 1.94 11.61 16.54
CA ARG A 55 2.67 12.84 16.89
C ARG A 55 1.95 14.06 16.29
N PRO A 56 2.07 15.28 16.88
CA PRO A 56 1.48 16.47 16.27
C PRO A 56 2.09 16.78 14.90
N GLY A 57 1.26 16.81 13.86
CA GLY A 57 1.67 17.07 12.47
C GLY A 57 2.60 16.00 11.87
N ASP A 58 2.66 14.82 12.49
CA ASP A 58 3.57 13.75 12.07
C ASP A 58 3.05 12.39 12.54
N VAL A 59 3.69 11.33 12.05
CA VAL A 59 3.55 9.97 12.59
C VAL A 59 4.92 9.41 12.93
N GLY A 60 4.93 8.27 13.58
CA GLY A 60 6.13 7.47 13.78
C GLY A 60 5.77 6.01 13.85
N PHE A 61 6.80 5.18 13.90
CA PHE A 61 6.65 3.73 13.93
C PHE A 61 7.26 3.19 15.21
N ARG A 62 6.60 2.18 15.80
CA ARG A 62 7.07 1.54 17.04
C ARG A 62 8.34 0.72 16.83
N ASP A 63 8.42 0.07 15.67
CA ASP A 63 9.64 -0.61 15.26
C ASP A 63 10.73 0.43 14.91
N PRO A 64 11.92 0.38 15.55
CA PRO A 64 12.96 1.37 15.34
C PRO A 64 13.53 1.40 13.91
N GLU A 65 13.61 0.24 13.25
CA GLU A 65 14.13 0.16 11.88
C GLU A 65 13.11 0.76 10.90
N MET A 66 11.83 0.47 11.10
CA MET A 66 10.73 1.07 10.37
C MET A 66 10.68 2.59 10.54
N ASP A 67 10.81 3.10 11.77
CA ASP A 67 10.84 4.55 12.01
C ASP A 67 12.09 5.16 11.34
N GLN A 68 13.25 4.52 11.42
CA GLN A 68 14.46 5.01 10.75
C GLN A 68 14.29 5.12 9.23
N ARG A 69 13.74 4.09 8.57
CA ARG A 69 13.45 4.11 7.12
C ARG A 69 12.47 5.22 6.77
N TYR A 70 11.44 5.41 7.60
CA TYR A 70 10.50 6.51 7.44
C TYR A 70 11.16 7.89 7.59
N ARG A 71 12.02 8.10 8.59
CA ARG A 71 12.78 9.35 8.77
C ARG A 71 13.68 9.63 7.58
N GLN A 72 14.33 8.61 7.03
CA GLN A 72 15.14 8.74 5.81
C GLN A 72 14.28 9.15 4.61
N ALA A 73 13.08 8.58 4.46
CA ALA A 73 12.15 8.96 3.40
C ALA A 73 11.73 10.44 3.48
N LEU A 74 11.40 10.93 4.67
CA LEU A 74 11.09 12.36 4.89
C LEU A 74 12.29 13.27 4.58
N ALA A 75 13.49 12.88 5.03
CA ALA A 75 14.71 13.64 4.75
C ALA A 75 14.99 13.72 3.24
N LEU A 76 14.76 12.65 2.49
CA LEU A 76 14.86 12.63 1.02
C LEU A 76 13.79 13.49 0.36
N ALA A 77 12.60 13.60 0.97
CA ALA A 77 11.56 14.53 0.54
C ALA A 77 11.84 16.00 0.93
N GLY A 78 12.89 16.25 1.73
CA GLY A 78 13.27 17.58 2.18
C GLY A 78 12.40 18.14 3.31
N VAL A 79 11.67 17.29 4.04
CA VAL A 79 10.77 17.69 5.14
C VAL A 79 11.17 17.02 6.45
N ALA A 80 10.86 17.65 7.58
CA ALA A 80 11.14 17.07 8.90
C ALA A 80 9.98 16.21 9.41
N ARG A 81 8.76 16.51 8.97
CA ARG A 81 7.51 15.90 9.43
C ARG A 81 6.59 15.63 8.26
N LEU A 82 5.74 14.62 8.39
CA LEU A 82 4.80 14.27 7.33
C LEU A 82 3.86 15.42 6.98
N GLY A 83 3.36 16.17 7.97
CA GLY A 83 2.45 17.30 7.76
C GLY A 83 3.03 18.47 6.96
N GLU A 84 4.33 18.46 6.66
CA GLU A 84 5.00 19.46 5.83
C GLU A 84 5.05 19.06 4.34
N LEU A 85 4.57 17.85 4.01
CA LEU A 85 4.61 17.29 2.67
C LEU A 85 3.66 18.03 1.72
N SER A 86 4.19 18.49 0.58
CA SER A 86 3.42 19.18 -0.48
C SER A 86 3.10 18.30 -1.68
N ILE A 87 3.50 17.03 -1.63
CA ILE A 87 3.33 16.01 -2.65
C ILE A 87 2.47 14.87 -2.10
N PRO A 88 1.80 14.06 -2.95
CA PRO A 88 0.97 12.98 -2.45
C PRO A 88 1.80 11.87 -1.78
N LEU A 89 1.17 11.18 -0.85
CA LEU A 89 1.63 9.90 -0.32
C LEU A 89 1.05 8.77 -1.17
N VAL A 90 1.91 8.03 -1.86
CA VAL A 90 1.57 6.73 -2.44
C VAL A 90 1.82 5.65 -1.40
N SER A 91 0.84 4.78 -1.16
CA SER A 91 0.95 3.78 -0.11
C SER A 91 0.45 2.40 -0.50
N THR A 92 1.11 1.37 0.04
CA THR A 92 0.61 -0.01 0.09
C THR A 92 0.28 -0.46 1.51
N LEU A 93 0.40 0.45 2.50
CA LEU A 93 0.22 0.13 3.92
C LEU A 93 -1.23 -0.24 4.22
N GLY A 94 -1.45 -1.43 4.75
CA GLY A 94 -2.79 -1.95 5.07
C GLY A 94 -3.42 -2.78 3.97
N MET A 95 -2.75 -2.96 2.83
CA MET A 95 -3.24 -3.79 1.72
C MET A 95 -2.58 -5.17 1.64
N SER A 96 -1.94 -5.63 2.70
CA SER A 96 -1.36 -6.98 2.79
C SER A 96 -2.44 -8.04 3.08
N VAL A 97 -3.46 -8.10 2.22
CA VAL A 97 -4.71 -8.85 2.41
C VAL A 97 -4.48 -10.35 2.62
N HIS A 98 -3.42 -10.91 2.04
CA HIS A 98 -3.05 -12.32 2.26
C HIS A 98 -2.83 -12.68 3.73
N PHE A 99 -2.31 -11.76 4.56
CA PHE A 99 -2.18 -12.01 6.00
C PHE A 99 -3.52 -11.95 6.73
N LEU A 100 -4.44 -11.07 6.30
CA LEU A 100 -5.80 -11.03 6.82
C LEU A 100 -6.52 -12.35 6.49
N ALA A 101 -6.36 -12.80 5.24
CA ALA A 101 -6.94 -14.01 4.70
C ALA A 101 -6.21 -15.31 5.07
N SER A 102 -5.21 -15.26 5.97
CA SER A 102 -4.47 -16.45 6.41
C SER A 102 -5.43 -17.50 6.98
N ARG A 103 -5.39 -18.74 6.47
CA ARG A 103 -6.33 -19.82 6.81
C ARG A 103 -6.54 -20.03 8.32
N PRO A 104 -5.48 -20.01 9.18
CA PRO A 104 -5.66 -20.14 10.63
C PRO A 104 -6.58 -19.10 11.28
N ASN A 105 -6.72 -17.90 10.69
CA ASN A 105 -7.60 -16.86 11.23
C ASN A 105 -9.09 -17.21 11.09
N TRP A 106 -9.43 -18.10 10.15
CA TRP A 106 -10.81 -18.30 9.71
C TRP A 106 -11.37 -19.68 10.07
N HIS A 107 -10.52 -20.61 10.52
CA HIS A 107 -10.90 -21.98 10.84
C HIS A 107 -12.04 -22.07 11.87
N CYS A 108 -12.16 -21.11 12.81
CA CYS A 108 -13.26 -21.11 13.78
C CYS A 108 -14.62 -20.67 13.22
N TYR A 109 -14.66 -20.17 11.99
CA TYR A 109 -15.88 -19.75 11.28
C TYR A 109 -16.25 -20.71 10.14
N GLN A 110 -15.52 -21.81 9.99
CA GLN A 110 -15.72 -22.81 8.95
C GLN A 110 -16.33 -24.08 9.55
N ASP A 111 -17.12 -24.80 8.75
CA ASP A 111 -17.62 -26.14 9.09
C ASP A 111 -16.53 -27.23 8.92
N ASP A 112 -16.90 -28.49 9.15
CA ASP A 112 -15.99 -29.64 9.00
C ASP A 112 -15.49 -29.85 7.55
N ASN A 113 -16.14 -29.23 6.56
CA ASN A 113 -15.73 -29.25 5.15
C ASN A 113 -14.87 -28.04 4.77
N GLY A 114 -14.66 -27.09 5.68
CA GLY A 114 -13.95 -25.84 5.41
C GLY A 114 -14.82 -24.77 4.75
N GLU A 115 -16.14 -24.92 4.75
CA GLU A 115 -17.09 -23.99 4.15
C GLU A 115 -17.55 -22.94 5.18
N PHE A 116 -17.83 -21.73 4.71
CA PHE A 116 -18.45 -20.69 5.54
C PHE A 116 -19.97 -20.81 5.49
N ASP A 117 -20.64 -20.38 6.58
CA ASP A 117 -22.09 -20.16 6.55
C ASP A 117 -22.47 -19.20 5.41
N ALA A 118 -23.59 -19.47 4.74
CA ALA A 118 -24.06 -18.66 3.63
C ALA A 118 -24.22 -17.19 4.05
N GLY A 119 -23.54 -16.28 3.33
CA GLY A 119 -23.56 -14.85 3.60
C GLY A 119 -22.58 -14.38 4.68
N PHE A 120 -21.82 -15.26 5.32
CA PHE A 120 -20.84 -14.89 6.35
C PHE A 120 -19.83 -13.85 5.83
N LEU A 121 -19.20 -14.11 4.68
CA LEU A 121 -18.20 -13.23 4.07
C LEU A 121 -18.76 -11.88 3.59
N GLN A 122 -20.08 -11.75 3.47
CA GLN A 122 -20.78 -10.50 3.15
C GLN A 122 -21.43 -9.86 4.38
N GLY A 123 -21.32 -10.51 5.54
CA GLY A 123 -22.01 -10.15 6.76
C GLY A 123 -21.24 -9.14 7.61
N ALA A 124 -21.97 -8.45 8.48
CA ALA A 124 -21.41 -7.42 9.37
C ALA A 124 -20.35 -7.95 10.35
N LEU A 125 -20.42 -9.24 10.74
CA LEU A 125 -19.41 -9.85 11.59
C LEU A 125 -18.06 -9.95 10.88
N PHE A 126 -18.04 -10.46 9.64
CA PHE A 126 -16.83 -10.55 8.84
C PHE A 126 -16.23 -9.15 8.62
N GLU A 127 -17.05 -8.18 8.22
CA GLU A 127 -16.64 -6.80 8.08
C GLU A 127 -16.00 -6.24 9.36
N SER A 128 -16.65 -6.44 10.52
CA SER A 128 -16.13 -5.97 11.81
C SER A 128 -14.78 -6.60 12.15
N ILE A 129 -14.57 -7.88 11.82
CA ILE A 129 -13.28 -8.56 12.03
C ILE A 129 -12.21 -7.94 11.13
N ILE A 130 -12.50 -7.72 9.85
CA ILE A 130 -11.55 -7.10 8.92
C ILE A 130 -11.20 -5.67 9.36
N GLU A 131 -12.19 -4.87 9.73
CA GLU A 131 -11.95 -3.52 10.26
C GLU A 131 -11.07 -3.54 11.51
N GLU A 132 -11.34 -4.44 12.46
CA GLU A 132 -10.56 -4.57 13.69
C GLU A 132 -9.13 -5.01 13.41
N MET A 133 -8.92 -5.97 12.50
CA MET A 133 -7.59 -6.43 12.09
C MET A 133 -6.79 -5.33 11.36
N SER A 134 -7.47 -4.45 10.62
CA SER A 134 -6.86 -3.36 9.85
C SER A 134 -6.89 -2.00 10.54
N ARG A 135 -7.39 -1.92 11.78
CA ARG A 135 -7.62 -0.64 12.50
C ARG A 135 -6.39 0.27 12.57
N HIS A 136 -5.20 -0.30 12.71
CA HIS A 136 -3.96 0.49 12.82
C HIS A 136 -3.54 1.08 11.48
N ALA A 137 -3.75 0.35 10.38
CA ALA A 137 -3.54 0.88 9.04
C ALA A 137 -4.57 1.97 8.72
N LEU A 138 -5.86 1.74 9.02
CA LEU A 138 -6.91 2.74 8.85
C LEU A 138 -6.61 4.02 9.66
N ALA A 139 -6.20 3.88 10.92
CA ALA A 139 -5.83 5.00 11.78
C ALA A 139 -4.59 5.76 11.29
N PHE A 140 -3.64 5.09 10.64
CA PHE A 140 -2.53 5.77 9.96
C PHE A 140 -3.07 6.68 8.85
N HIS A 141 -3.89 6.16 7.94
CA HIS A 141 -4.40 6.92 6.80
C HIS A 141 -5.32 8.06 7.22
N GLU A 142 -6.20 7.83 8.20
CA GLU A 142 -7.04 8.89 8.80
C GLU A 142 -6.19 10.07 9.30
N ARG A 143 -5.06 9.77 9.99
CA ARG A 143 -4.16 10.81 10.49
C ARG A 143 -3.43 11.54 9.37
N VAL A 144 -2.97 10.83 8.34
CA VAL A 144 -2.32 11.46 7.18
C VAL A 144 -3.29 12.41 6.48
N LEU A 145 -4.53 11.99 6.26
CA LEU A 145 -5.58 12.80 5.68
C LEU A 145 -5.92 14.02 6.56
N ALA A 146 -5.96 13.85 7.89
CA ALA A 146 -6.17 14.96 8.83
C ALA A 146 -5.04 16.01 8.81
N MET A 147 -3.86 15.68 8.27
CA MET A 147 -2.77 16.63 8.01
C MET A 147 -2.94 17.37 6.67
N GLY A 148 -4.00 17.10 5.90
CA GLY A 148 -4.25 17.68 4.58
C GLY A 148 -3.45 17.03 3.46
N ILE A 149 -2.86 15.86 3.69
CA ILE A 149 -2.02 15.16 2.71
C ILE A 149 -2.89 14.25 1.88
N ARG A 150 -2.78 14.38 0.55
CA ARG A 150 -3.44 13.49 -0.40
C ARG A 150 -2.81 12.09 -0.35
N VAL A 151 -3.64 11.06 -0.23
CA VAL A 151 -3.21 9.66 -0.16
C VAL A 151 -3.70 8.89 -1.38
N LEU A 152 -2.79 8.21 -2.07
CA LEU A 152 -3.01 7.31 -3.19
C LEU A 152 -2.70 5.88 -2.73
N MET A 153 -3.73 5.09 -2.43
CA MET A 153 -3.58 3.70 -2.01
C MET A 153 -3.51 2.77 -3.21
N VAL A 154 -2.43 2.01 -3.31
CA VAL A 154 -2.23 1.01 -4.36
C VAL A 154 -2.86 -0.31 -3.93
N LEU A 155 -3.76 -0.84 -4.77
CA LEU A 155 -4.34 -2.15 -4.52
C LEU A 155 -3.29 -3.26 -4.68
N PRO A 156 -3.38 -4.34 -3.89
CA PRO A 156 -2.38 -5.39 -3.89
C PRO A 156 -2.47 -6.23 -5.16
N PRO A 157 -1.37 -6.91 -5.52
CA PRO A 157 -1.40 -8.00 -6.49
C PRO A 157 -2.56 -8.96 -6.25
N GLN A 158 -3.23 -9.43 -7.31
CA GLN A 158 -4.28 -10.45 -7.21
C GLN A 158 -3.65 -11.84 -7.17
N ARG A 159 -2.84 -12.03 -6.12
CA ARG A 159 -2.04 -13.23 -5.87
C ARG A 159 -2.33 -13.74 -4.46
N VAL A 160 -2.97 -14.91 -4.40
CA VAL A 160 -3.34 -15.54 -3.13
C VAL A 160 -2.38 -16.70 -2.87
N PRO A 161 -1.51 -16.62 -1.85
CA PRO A 161 -0.62 -17.73 -1.50
C PRO A 161 -1.42 -18.89 -0.89
N GLU A 162 -0.86 -20.10 -0.92
CA GLU A 162 -1.53 -21.33 -0.46
C GLU A 162 -2.01 -21.25 1.00
N PHE A 163 -1.27 -20.54 1.85
CA PHE A 163 -1.62 -20.35 3.26
C PHE A 163 -2.80 -19.40 3.48
N SER A 164 -3.29 -18.72 2.45
CA SER A 164 -4.45 -17.82 2.50
C SER A 164 -5.68 -18.48 1.86
N ASN A 165 -6.86 -18.07 2.32
CA ASN A 165 -8.13 -18.43 1.71
C ASN A 165 -8.49 -17.38 0.64
N ALA A 166 -8.75 -17.82 -0.61
CA ALA A 166 -9.02 -16.93 -1.74
C ALA A 166 -10.35 -16.17 -1.61
N GLU A 167 -11.41 -16.81 -1.12
CA GLU A 167 -12.71 -16.17 -0.92
C GLU A 167 -12.62 -15.07 0.14
N VAL A 168 -11.92 -15.37 1.24
CA VAL A 168 -11.65 -14.38 2.27
C VAL A 168 -10.78 -13.25 1.75
N PHE A 169 -9.76 -13.54 0.93
CA PHE A 169 -8.92 -12.50 0.34
C PHE A 169 -9.77 -11.50 -0.46
N MET A 170 -10.64 -12.00 -1.34
CA MET A 170 -11.51 -11.14 -2.14
C MET A 170 -12.49 -10.36 -1.26
N ALA A 171 -13.15 -11.03 -0.31
CA ALA A 171 -14.11 -10.38 0.59
C ALA A 171 -13.44 -9.30 1.47
N ALA A 172 -12.27 -9.60 2.04
CA ALA A 172 -11.50 -8.65 2.85
C ALA A 172 -11.01 -7.47 2.03
N GLN A 173 -10.54 -7.70 0.80
CA GLN A 173 -10.14 -6.63 -0.10
C GLN A 173 -11.30 -5.67 -0.39
N GLU A 174 -12.49 -6.19 -0.68
CA GLU A 174 -13.66 -5.34 -0.95
C GLU A 174 -14.10 -4.52 0.28
N VAL A 175 -14.04 -5.10 1.48
CA VAL A 175 -14.24 -4.35 2.73
C VAL A 175 -13.25 -3.20 2.83
N LEU A 176 -11.94 -3.46 2.66
CA LEU A 176 -10.91 -2.44 2.77
C LEU A 176 -11.01 -1.36 1.69
N ILE A 177 -11.33 -1.74 0.45
CA ILE A 177 -11.60 -0.80 -0.64
C ILE A 177 -12.71 0.18 -0.26
N ARG A 178 -13.82 -0.32 0.29
CA ARG A 178 -14.92 0.53 0.76
C ARG A 178 -14.45 1.45 1.89
N ARG A 179 -13.75 0.91 2.89
CA ARG A 179 -13.25 1.69 4.04
C ARG A 179 -12.28 2.79 3.64
N PHE A 180 -11.35 2.51 2.73
CA PHE A 180 -10.42 3.52 2.24
C PHE A 180 -11.13 4.62 1.44
N ARG A 181 -12.11 4.27 0.60
CA ARG A 181 -12.95 5.26 -0.10
C ARG A 181 -13.75 6.12 0.88
N GLU A 182 -14.35 5.52 1.91
CA GLU A 182 -15.11 6.24 2.95
C GLU A 182 -14.23 7.23 3.74
N LEU A 183 -12.95 6.88 3.96
CA LEU A 183 -11.97 7.79 4.56
C LEU A 183 -11.58 8.95 3.62
N GLY A 184 -11.82 8.84 2.32
CA GLY A 184 -11.38 9.81 1.32
C GLY A 184 -10.00 9.52 0.72
N VAL A 185 -9.51 8.29 0.86
CA VAL A 185 -8.31 7.81 0.16
C VAL A 185 -8.64 7.52 -1.30
N GLU A 186 -7.77 7.95 -2.21
CA GLU A 186 -7.88 7.65 -3.63
C GLU A 186 -7.22 6.31 -3.93
N LEU A 187 -7.84 5.49 -4.78
CA LEU A 187 -7.35 4.16 -5.09
C LEU A 187 -6.63 4.14 -6.44
N VAL A 188 -5.45 3.51 -6.46
CA VAL A 188 -4.72 3.13 -7.67
C VAL A 188 -5.05 1.66 -7.93
N ASP A 189 -6.07 1.45 -8.77
CA ASP A 189 -6.56 0.13 -9.15
C ASP A 189 -6.09 -0.20 -10.57
N VAL A 190 -5.21 -1.18 -10.69
CA VAL A 190 -4.68 -1.67 -11.98
C VAL A 190 -5.20 -3.07 -12.32
N ARG A 191 -6.18 -3.60 -11.57
CA ARG A 191 -6.66 -4.98 -11.73
C ARG A 191 -7.18 -5.26 -13.14
N GLU A 192 -7.85 -4.30 -13.77
CA GLU A 192 -8.34 -4.44 -15.15
C GLU A 192 -7.20 -4.70 -16.16
N ALA A 193 -6.04 -4.08 -15.96
CA ALA A 193 -4.87 -4.26 -16.85
C ALA A 193 -3.98 -5.43 -16.43
N ALA A 194 -3.97 -5.77 -15.14
CA ALA A 194 -3.07 -6.74 -14.54
C ALA A 194 -3.65 -8.16 -14.46
N ASN A 195 -4.96 -8.31 -14.43
CA ASN A 195 -5.59 -9.61 -14.26
C ASN A 195 -5.87 -10.32 -15.59
N GLY A 196 -5.84 -11.65 -15.57
CA GLY A 196 -6.34 -12.50 -16.63
C GLY A 196 -7.86 -12.67 -16.57
N GLU A 197 -8.40 -13.47 -17.49
CA GLU A 197 -9.84 -13.75 -17.60
C GLU A 197 -10.43 -14.46 -16.37
N ASP A 198 -9.59 -15.17 -15.61
CA ASP A 198 -9.97 -15.85 -14.37
C ASP A 198 -10.04 -14.91 -13.15
N GLY A 199 -9.73 -13.63 -13.33
CA GLY A 199 -9.72 -12.62 -12.28
C GLY A 199 -8.44 -12.62 -11.43
N TRP A 200 -7.48 -13.52 -11.69
CA TRP A 200 -6.18 -13.54 -11.02
C TRP A 200 -5.15 -12.75 -11.80
N GLN A 201 -4.08 -12.35 -11.12
CA GLN A 201 -3.02 -11.60 -11.78
C GLN A 201 -2.34 -12.43 -12.87
N ASP A 202 -2.24 -11.87 -14.07
CA ASP A 202 -1.57 -12.52 -15.20
C ASP A 202 -0.10 -12.81 -14.82
N PRO A 203 0.41 -14.03 -15.08
CA PRO A 203 1.78 -14.41 -14.77
C PRO A 203 2.85 -13.43 -15.24
N ARG A 204 2.61 -12.68 -16.33
CA ARG A 204 3.54 -11.64 -16.83
C ARG A 204 3.78 -10.49 -15.85
N PHE A 205 2.90 -10.30 -14.87
CA PHE A 205 3.01 -9.31 -13.81
C PHE A 205 3.42 -9.90 -12.47
N CYS A 206 3.62 -11.22 -12.39
CA CYS A 206 3.98 -11.92 -11.17
C CYS A 206 5.50 -12.03 -11.03
N GLU A 207 6.01 -11.89 -9.81
CA GLU A 207 7.36 -12.34 -9.48
C GLU A 207 7.41 -13.88 -9.51
N ILE A 208 8.45 -14.44 -10.13
CA ILE A 208 8.47 -15.86 -10.56
C ILE A 208 8.54 -16.81 -9.36
N ASP A 209 9.41 -16.51 -8.40
CA ASP A 209 9.70 -17.40 -7.25
C ASP A 209 9.05 -16.94 -5.94
N ASP A 210 8.10 -16.03 -6.05
CA ASP A 210 7.48 -15.36 -4.90
C ASP A 210 5.98 -15.35 -5.09
N PRO A 211 5.17 -15.94 -4.20
CA PRO A 211 3.72 -16.03 -4.39
C PRO A 211 2.95 -14.75 -4.05
N LEU A 212 3.63 -13.70 -3.56
CA LEU A 212 3.00 -12.51 -2.99
C LEU A 212 3.16 -11.27 -3.90
N HIS A 213 4.34 -11.10 -4.50
CA HIS A 213 4.73 -9.80 -5.06
C HIS A 213 4.43 -9.65 -6.55
N GLY A 214 4.07 -8.45 -6.98
CA GLY A 214 4.17 -8.08 -8.39
C GLY A 214 5.63 -7.95 -8.82
N ASN A 215 5.92 -8.20 -10.09
CA ASN A 215 7.24 -7.94 -10.66
C ASN A 215 7.37 -6.47 -11.13
N LEU A 216 8.47 -6.15 -11.83
CA LEU A 216 8.70 -4.81 -12.36
C LEU A 216 7.59 -4.34 -13.31
N ALA A 217 7.06 -5.20 -14.18
CA ALA A 217 5.99 -4.84 -15.12
C ALA A 217 4.69 -4.48 -14.40
N PHE A 218 4.40 -5.12 -13.26
CA PHE A 218 3.29 -4.71 -12.39
C PHE A 218 3.54 -3.31 -11.79
N GLY A 219 4.77 -3.06 -11.33
CA GLY A 219 5.19 -1.74 -10.88
C GLY A 219 5.04 -0.67 -11.97
N GLU A 220 5.33 -1.01 -13.22
CA GLU A 220 5.15 -0.11 -14.37
C GLU A 220 3.68 0.24 -14.62
N LEU A 221 2.76 -0.72 -14.55
CA LEU A 221 1.33 -0.45 -14.63
C LEU A 221 0.86 0.52 -13.54
N ILE A 222 1.33 0.31 -12.31
CA ILE A 222 1.00 1.19 -11.18
C ILE A 222 1.53 2.60 -11.42
N VAL A 223 2.77 2.72 -11.89
CA VAL A 223 3.38 4.02 -12.20
C VAL A 223 2.63 4.72 -13.33
N ASP A 224 2.22 4.01 -14.38
CA ASP A 224 1.42 4.57 -15.46
C ASP A 224 0.07 5.10 -14.91
N ALA A 225 -0.61 4.35 -14.05
CA ALA A 225 -1.84 4.80 -13.39
C ALA A 225 -1.63 5.98 -12.42
N LEU A 226 -0.45 6.09 -11.80
CA LEU A 226 -0.08 7.22 -10.94
C LEU A 226 0.16 8.48 -11.77
N LEU A 227 0.75 8.40 -12.95
CA LEU A 227 1.07 9.57 -13.80
C LEU A 227 -0.18 10.38 -14.14
N ASP A 228 -1.31 9.72 -14.37
CA ASP A 228 -2.60 10.39 -14.64
C ASP A 228 -3.15 11.14 -13.42
N GLN A 229 -2.71 10.75 -12.22
CA GLN A 229 -3.19 11.27 -10.95
C GLN A 229 -2.22 12.29 -10.33
N LEU A 230 -0.94 12.25 -10.69
CA LEU A 230 0.05 13.20 -10.19
C LEU A 230 -0.15 14.58 -10.86
N PRO A 231 0.10 15.68 -10.13
CA PRO A 231 0.06 17.00 -10.76
C PRO A 231 0.99 17.03 -11.97
N GLN A 232 0.45 17.31 -13.15
CA GLN A 232 1.27 17.45 -14.35
C GLN A 232 2.26 18.60 -14.12
N ARG A 233 3.53 18.26 -13.93
CA ARG A 233 4.58 19.27 -13.98
C ARG A 233 4.71 19.66 -15.44
N HIS A 234 4.32 20.89 -15.78
CA HIS A 234 4.76 21.51 -17.02
C HIS A 234 6.29 21.59 -16.95
N TYR A 235 6.96 20.60 -17.54
CA TYR A 235 8.37 20.70 -17.84
C TYR A 235 8.47 21.70 -19.01
N ALA A 236 8.81 22.94 -18.67
CA ALA A 236 9.22 23.97 -19.62
C ALA A 236 10.70 23.80 -19.99
#